data_AF-A0AAN8IF26-F1
#
_entry.id   AF-A0AAN8IF26-F1
#
_cell.length_a   1.000
_cell.length_b   1.000
_cell.length_c   1.000
_cell.angle_alpha   90.00
_cell.angle_beta   90.00
_cell.angle_gamma   90.00
#
_symmetry.space_group_name_H-M   'P 1'
#
loop_
_entity.id
_entity.type
_entity.pdbx_description
1 polymer ?
#
loop_
_entity_poly.entity_id
_entity_poly.type
_entity_poly.pdbx_seq_one_letter_code
_entity_poly.pdbx_strand_id
1 'polypeptide(L)'
;DGRIFKPGQGNNSYIFPGVALGAILFKAKHIPDKAFLLAARRCANFVTEKSLQTYARLYPRLKDIRELSVLIAIDVGNYLFKHDLATLHPEPEDKDMEMGSQAHYVTHNPQERRASDSNHRTHEMFIRQQIYSVEYDELINKTYSWPTKDMKHGFPVPVIERTSMDDE
;
A
#
# COMPACT_ATOMS: atom_id res chain seq x y z
N ASP A 1 -27.30 -12.04 -34.57
CA ASP A 1 -27.52 -11.01 -33.52
C ASP A 1 -26.44 -9.94 -33.39
N GLY A 2 -25.30 -9.99 -34.10
CA GLY A 2 -24.30 -8.90 -34.09
C GLY A 2 -23.61 -8.61 -32.75
N ARG A 3 -23.80 -9.46 -31.74
CA ARG A 3 -23.22 -9.29 -30.39
C ARG A 3 -21.75 -9.67 -30.38
N ILE A 4 -20.94 -8.84 -29.72
CA ILE A 4 -19.49 -9.04 -29.57
C ILE A 4 -19.23 -9.65 -28.19
N PHE A 5 -18.67 -10.86 -28.15
CA PHE A 5 -18.25 -11.53 -26.93
C PHE A 5 -16.74 -11.36 -26.72
N LYS A 6 -16.32 -11.14 -25.47
CA LYS A 6 -14.90 -11.02 -25.12
C LYS A 6 -14.55 -11.97 -23.97
N PRO A 7 -14.37 -13.28 -24.25
CA PRO A 7 -14.12 -14.28 -23.21
C PRO A 7 -12.90 -13.89 -22.37
N GLY A 8 -13.05 -14.02 -21.05
CA GLY A 8 -11.95 -13.81 -20.10
C GLY A 8 -11.05 -15.04 -20.01
N GLN A 9 -9.86 -14.86 -19.43
CA GLN A 9 -8.93 -15.96 -19.15
C GLN A 9 -8.89 -16.24 -17.66
N GLY A 10 -9.04 -17.50 -17.25
CA GLY A 10 -8.87 -17.91 -15.85
C GLY A 10 -7.39 -18.04 -15.50
N ASN A 11 -6.71 -16.90 -15.31
CA ASN A 11 -5.28 -16.88 -15.03
C ASN A 11 -5.01 -16.74 -13.52
N ASN A 12 -4.03 -17.50 -13.03
CA ASN A 12 -3.51 -17.39 -11.67
C ASN A 12 -2.99 -15.98 -11.30
N SER A 13 -2.64 -15.16 -12.30
CA SER A 13 -2.25 -13.76 -12.13
C SER A 13 -3.30 -12.88 -11.43
N TYR A 14 -4.57 -13.28 -11.35
CA TYR A 14 -5.57 -12.54 -10.59
C TYR A 14 -5.50 -12.78 -9.08
N ILE A 15 -4.88 -13.87 -8.63
CA ILE A 15 -4.94 -14.34 -7.24
C ILE A 15 -3.58 -14.19 -6.55
N PHE A 16 -2.54 -14.80 -7.12
CA PHE A 16 -1.24 -14.89 -6.45
C PHE A 16 -0.63 -13.54 -6.08
N PRO A 17 -0.67 -12.49 -6.92
CA PRO A 17 -0.05 -11.21 -6.54
C PRO A 17 -0.70 -10.57 -5.31
N GLY A 18 -2.03 -10.62 -5.20
CA GLY A 18 -2.74 -10.05 -4.05
C GLY A 18 -2.56 -10.86 -2.76
N VAL A 19 -2.62 -12.19 -2.86
CA VAL A 19 -2.39 -13.07 -1.70
C VAL A 19 -0.94 -12.95 -1.21
N ALA A 20 0.03 -12.93 -2.12
CA ALA A 20 1.44 -12.76 -1.78
C ALA A 20 1.70 -11.38 -1.16
N LEU A 21 1.14 -10.31 -1.72
CA LEU A 21 1.25 -8.97 -1.16
C LEU A 21 0.74 -8.91 0.28
N GLY A 22 -0.45 -9.44 0.54
CA GLY A 22 -1.00 -9.53 1.91
C GLY A 22 -0.12 -10.36 2.84
N ALA A 23 0.34 -11.53 2.38
CA ALA A 23 1.19 -12.41 3.20
C ALA A 23 2.53 -11.75 3.59
N ILE A 24 3.18 -11.05 2.65
CA ILE A 24 4.44 -10.35 2.88
C ILE A 24 4.24 -9.16 3.82
N LEU A 25 3.30 -8.27 3.50
CA LEU A 25 3.12 -7.02 4.25
C LEU A 25 2.70 -7.26 5.69
N PHE A 26 1.80 -8.22 5.92
CA PHE A 26 1.33 -8.56 7.26
C PHE A 26 2.17 -9.64 7.95
N LYS A 27 3.29 -10.05 7.33
CA LYS A 27 4.21 -11.07 7.83
C LYS A 27 3.46 -12.32 8.30
N ALA A 28 2.66 -12.91 7.41
CA ALA A 28 1.82 -14.06 7.72
C ALA A 28 2.66 -15.27 8.14
N LYS A 29 2.28 -15.94 9.23
CA LYS A 29 2.93 -17.20 9.67
C LYS A 29 2.73 -18.31 8.63
N HIS A 30 1.49 -18.48 8.19
CA HIS A 30 1.06 -19.47 7.20
C HIS A 30 -0.10 -18.89 6.38
N ILE A 31 -0.31 -19.39 5.15
CA ILE A 31 -1.40 -18.95 4.27
C ILE A 31 -2.54 -19.98 4.35
N PRO A 32 -3.67 -19.66 4.99
CA PRO A 32 -4.81 -20.57 5.07
C PRO A 32 -5.61 -20.60 3.75
N ASP A 33 -6.32 -21.69 3.48
CA ASP A 33 -7.22 -21.82 2.31
C ASP A 33 -8.25 -20.67 2.23
N LYS A 34 -8.63 -20.13 3.38
CA LYS A 34 -9.53 -18.99 3.48
C LYS A 34 -8.99 -17.76 2.75
N ALA A 35 -7.67 -17.55 2.68
CA ALA A 35 -7.07 -16.45 1.93
C ALA A 35 -7.36 -16.55 0.43
N PHE A 36 -7.28 -17.75 -0.14
CA PHE A 36 -7.63 -17.99 -1.55
C PHE A 36 -9.13 -17.81 -1.81
N LEU A 37 -9.98 -18.21 -0.86
CA LEU A 37 -11.43 -17.99 -0.96
C LEU A 37 -11.78 -16.50 -0.92
N LEU A 38 -11.11 -15.72 -0.05
CA LEU A 38 -11.25 -14.26 0.00
C LEU A 38 -10.81 -13.62 -1.31
N ALA A 39 -9.65 -14.04 -1.85
CA ALA A 39 -9.15 -13.55 -3.12
C ALA A 39 -10.11 -13.84 -4.30
N ALA A 40 -10.65 -15.07 -4.37
CA ALA A 40 -11.62 -15.46 -5.39
C ALA A 40 -12.91 -14.63 -5.30
N ARG A 41 -13.42 -14.42 -4.08
CA ARG A 41 -14.60 -13.57 -3.83
C ARG A 41 -14.37 -12.13 -4.27
N ARG A 42 -13.22 -11.55 -3.88
CA ARG A 42 -12.87 -10.18 -4.26
C ARG A 42 -12.71 -10.04 -5.78
N CYS A 43 -12.08 -11.01 -6.44
CA CYS A 43 -11.95 -11.06 -7.90
C CYS A 43 -13.32 -11.09 -8.61
N ALA A 44 -14.26 -11.92 -8.14
CA ALA A 44 -15.61 -11.97 -8.68
C ALA A 44 -16.36 -10.64 -8.50
N ASN A 45 -16.28 -10.03 -7.32
CA ASN A 45 -16.93 -8.75 -7.02
C ASN A 45 -16.34 -7.58 -7.82
N PHE A 46 -15.09 -7.70 -8.29
CA PHE A 46 -14.41 -6.66 -9.08
C PHE A 46 -14.89 -6.63 -10.55
N VAL A 47 -15.61 -7.66 -11.01
CA VAL A 47 -16.17 -7.71 -12.37
C VAL A 47 -17.35 -6.76 -12.47
N THR A 48 -17.23 -5.73 -13.32
CA THR A 48 -18.31 -4.78 -13.56
C THR A 48 -19.48 -5.42 -14.29
N GLU A 49 -20.70 -5.00 -13.93
CA GLU A 49 -21.93 -5.48 -14.57
C GLU A 49 -21.93 -5.24 -16.09
N LYS A 50 -21.37 -4.12 -16.55
CA LYS A 50 -21.14 -3.83 -17.97
C LYS A 50 -20.27 -4.90 -18.65
N SER A 51 -19.21 -5.36 -17.99
CA SER A 51 -18.32 -6.38 -18.56
C SER A 51 -19.04 -7.73 -18.69
N LEU A 52 -19.88 -8.07 -17.70
CA LEU A 52 -20.66 -9.30 -17.71
C LEU A 52 -21.78 -9.25 -18.75
N GLN A 53 -22.60 -8.20 -18.76
CA GLN A 53 -23.79 -8.11 -19.63
C GLN A 53 -23.44 -7.81 -21.09
N THR A 54 -22.46 -6.93 -21.36
CA THR A 54 -22.13 -6.53 -22.74
C THR A 54 -21.23 -7.53 -23.44
N TYR A 55 -20.28 -8.14 -22.71
CA TYR A 55 -19.22 -8.95 -23.31
C TYR A 55 -19.18 -10.40 -22.83
N ALA A 56 -20.09 -10.81 -21.94
CA ALA A 56 -20.08 -12.12 -21.26
C ALA A 56 -18.74 -12.45 -20.60
N ARG A 57 -18.07 -11.43 -20.05
CA ARG A 57 -16.74 -11.58 -19.46
C ARG A 57 -16.83 -11.90 -17.97
N LEU A 58 -16.25 -13.03 -17.58
CA LEU A 58 -16.26 -13.53 -16.19
C LEU A 58 -15.08 -13.04 -15.33
N TYR A 59 -14.01 -12.52 -15.94
CA TYR A 59 -12.81 -12.07 -15.23
C TYR A 59 -12.57 -10.57 -15.42
N PRO A 60 -11.95 -9.89 -14.45
CA PRO A 60 -11.53 -8.49 -14.58
C PRO A 60 -10.59 -8.27 -15.77
N ARG A 61 -10.44 -7.00 -16.19
CA ARG A 61 -9.47 -6.66 -17.23
C ARG A 61 -8.06 -6.79 -16.65
N LEU A 62 -7.12 -7.34 -17.42
CA LEU A 62 -5.74 -7.54 -16.97
C LEU A 62 -5.06 -6.23 -16.50
N LYS A 63 -5.39 -5.10 -17.13
CA LYS A 63 -4.86 -3.79 -16.74
C LYS A 63 -5.23 -3.35 -15.31
N ASP A 64 -6.30 -3.92 -14.76
CA ASP A 64 -6.81 -3.56 -13.43
C ASP A 64 -6.26 -4.53 -12.34
N ILE A 65 -5.35 -5.46 -12.70
CA ILE A 65 -4.79 -6.46 -11.77
C ILE A 65 -4.07 -5.84 -10.58
N ARG A 66 -3.33 -4.73 -10.79
CA ARG A 66 -2.62 -4.05 -9.69
C ARG A 66 -3.59 -3.61 -8.61
N GLU A 67 -4.70 -2.98 -9.00
CA GLU A 67 -5.73 -2.53 -8.06
C GLU A 67 -6.46 -3.70 -7.41
N LEU A 68 -6.81 -4.73 -8.17
CA LEU A 68 -7.38 -5.96 -7.60
C LEU A 68 -6.46 -6.59 -6.55
N SER A 69 -5.14 -6.58 -6.79
CA SER A 69 -4.16 -7.16 -5.87
C SER A 69 -4.12 -6.43 -4.53
N VAL A 70 -4.26 -5.10 -4.54
CA VAL A 70 -4.37 -4.28 -3.31
C VAL A 70 -5.62 -4.66 -2.52
N LEU A 71 -6.78 -4.73 -3.17
CA LEU A 71 -8.03 -5.09 -2.50
C LEU A 71 -8.00 -6.50 -1.90
N ILE A 72 -7.41 -7.46 -2.61
CA ILE A 72 -7.19 -8.81 -2.08
C ILE A 72 -6.25 -8.77 -0.87
N ALA A 73 -5.15 -8.01 -0.94
CA ALA A 73 -4.21 -7.89 0.16
C ALA A 73 -4.86 -7.29 1.42
N ILE A 74 -5.77 -6.32 1.28
CA ILE A 74 -6.54 -5.76 2.39
C ILE A 74 -7.42 -6.83 3.03
N ASP A 75 -8.19 -7.58 2.24
CA ASP A 75 -9.07 -8.64 2.76
C ASP A 75 -8.30 -9.74 3.47
N VAL A 76 -7.19 -10.16 2.87
CA VAL A 76 -6.29 -11.17 3.44
C VAL A 76 -5.65 -10.64 4.73
N GLY A 77 -5.15 -9.40 4.74
CA GLY A 77 -4.57 -8.76 5.92
C GLY A 77 -5.54 -8.68 7.10
N ASN A 78 -6.75 -8.17 6.85
CA ASN A 78 -7.83 -8.12 7.84
C ASN A 78 -8.13 -9.51 8.43
N TYR A 79 -8.14 -10.53 7.58
CA TYR A 79 -8.35 -11.91 8.02
C TYR A 79 -7.19 -12.42 8.88
N LEU A 80 -5.95 -12.16 8.47
CA LEU A 80 -4.74 -12.62 9.18
C LEU A 80 -4.62 -11.99 10.56
N PHE A 81 -4.90 -10.69 10.72
CA PHE A 81 -4.91 -10.02 12.02
C PHE A 81 -5.99 -10.59 12.93
N LYS A 82 -7.22 -10.73 12.42
CA LYS A 82 -8.35 -11.24 13.20
C LYS A 82 -8.16 -12.67 13.74
N HIS A 83 -7.28 -13.45 13.11
CA HIS A 83 -7.03 -14.85 13.48
C HIS A 83 -5.62 -15.07 14.06
N ASP A 84 -4.92 -14.02 14.50
CA ASP A 84 -3.58 -14.10 15.11
C ASP A 84 -2.52 -14.78 14.21
N LEU A 85 -2.71 -14.70 12.90
CA LEU A 85 -1.82 -15.23 11.87
C LEU A 85 -0.84 -14.18 11.35
N ALA A 86 -1.14 -12.89 11.51
CA ALA A 86 -0.22 -11.80 11.23
C ALA A 86 0.84 -11.69 12.33
N THR A 87 2.08 -11.36 11.96
CA THR A 87 3.17 -11.06 12.93
C THR A 87 3.69 -9.63 12.80
N LEU A 88 3.11 -8.84 11.90
CA LEU A 88 3.34 -7.40 11.86
C LEU A 88 2.78 -6.78 13.14
N HIS A 89 3.65 -6.17 13.95
CA HIS A 89 3.28 -5.45 15.16
C HIS A 89 3.99 -4.09 15.22
N PRO A 90 3.31 -3.01 15.65
CA PRO A 90 1.87 -2.95 15.95
C PRO A 90 0.98 -3.14 14.70
N GLU A 91 -0.32 -3.42 14.87
CA GLU A 91 -1.28 -3.31 13.76
C GLU A 91 -1.18 -1.88 13.21
N PRO A 92 -1.10 -1.68 11.89
CA PRO A 92 -1.06 -0.34 11.32
C PRO A 92 -2.26 0.46 11.80
N GLU A 93 -2.01 1.60 12.44
CA GLU A 93 -3.02 2.57 12.87
C GLU A 93 -3.07 3.73 11.86
N ASP A 94 -4.24 4.36 11.74
CA ASP A 94 -4.47 5.49 10.84
C ASP A 94 -3.75 6.72 11.43
N LYS A 95 -2.45 6.88 11.13
CA LYS A 95 -1.63 7.96 11.70
C LYS A 95 -1.64 9.25 10.88
N ASP A 96 -2.32 9.27 9.73
CA ASP A 96 -2.26 10.40 8.80
C ASP A 96 -3.66 10.96 8.46
N MET A 97 -4.32 11.60 9.43
CA MET A 97 -5.44 12.52 9.16
C MET A 97 -4.95 13.95 8.81
N GLU A 98 -3.64 14.23 8.80
CA GLU A 98 -3.12 15.60 8.56
C GLU A 98 -2.29 15.83 7.28
N MET A 99 -1.97 14.80 6.47
CA MET A 99 -1.29 15.03 5.19
C MET A 99 -2.12 14.57 3.99
N GLY A 100 -2.71 15.55 3.30
CA GLY A 100 -3.05 15.42 1.88
C GLY A 100 -4.51 15.10 1.58
N SER A 101 -5.37 16.09 1.82
CA SER A 101 -6.66 16.24 1.15
C SER A 101 -6.49 16.34 -0.38
N GLN A 102 -6.20 15.24 -1.10
CA GLN A 102 -6.27 15.24 -2.58
C GLN A 102 -6.27 13.88 -3.30
N ALA A 103 -6.45 12.74 -2.63
CA ALA A 103 -6.66 11.47 -3.34
C ALA A 103 -8.15 11.13 -3.43
N HIS A 104 -8.82 11.64 -4.47
CA HIS A 104 -10.22 11.38 -4.77
C HIS A 104 -10.38 9.96 -5.35
N TYR A 105 -10.49 8.93 -4.50
CA TYR A 105 -10.76 7.56 -4.97
C TYR A 105 -12.26 7.34 -5.24
N VAL A 106 -12.58 6.99 -6.49
CA VAL A 106 -13.94 6.64 -6.91
C VAL A 106 -14.22 5.18 -6.55
N THR A 107 -14.76 4.96 -5.35
CA THR A 107 -15.38 3.68 -5.00
C THR A 107 -16.66 3.51 -5.82
N HIS A 108 -16.72 2.49 -6.69
CA HIS A 108 -17.85 2.25 -7.59
C HIS A 108 -19.10 1.69 -6.89
N ASN A 109 -19.10 1.50 -5.57
CA ASN A 109 -20.27 0.98 -4.85
C ASN A 109 -20.49 1.67 -3.49
N PRO A 110 -21.51 2.53 -3.34
CA PRO A 110 -21.78 3.27 -2.11
C PRO A 110 -22.28 2.42 -0.92
N GLN A 111 -22.65 1.15 -1.12
CA GLN A 111 -23.39 0.34 -0.15
C GLN A 111 -22.52 -0.45 0.85
N GLU A 112 -21.20 -0.53 0.67
CA GLU A 112 -20.32 -1.25 1.60
C GLU A 112 -19.89 -0.42 2.83
N ARG A 113 -20.32 0.86 2.92
CA ARG A 113 -20.09 1.74 4.08
C ARG A 113 -20.91 1.33 5.30
N ARG A 114 -20.45 0.38 6.11
CA ARG A 114 -20.97 0.17 7.47
C ARG A 114 -19.86 -0.26 8.44
N ALA A 115 -19.48 0.65 9.34
CA ALA A 115 -18.88 0.47 10.67
C ALA A 115 -17.58 -0.35 10.82
N SER A 116 -17.15 -1.15 9.84
CA SER A 116 -15.85 -1.83 9.76
C SER A 116 -14.79 -1.06 8.96
N ASP A 117 -15.11 0.19 8.59
CA ASP A 117 -14.37 0.98 7.59
C ASP A 117 -13.03 1.54 8.07
N SER A 118 -12.79 1.66 9.39
CA SER A 118 -11.53 2.21 9.91
C SER A 118 -10.34 1.34 9.53
N ASN A 119 -10.35 0.07 9.92
CA ASN A 119 -9.22 -0.83 9.67
C ASN A 119 -9.03 -1.09 8.18
N HIS A 120 -10.12 -1.08 7.39
CA HIS A 120 -10.03 -1.22 5.93
C HIS A 120 -9.24 -0.06 5.32
N ARG A 121 -9.57 1.18 5.71
CA ARG A 121 -8.91 2.40 5.20
C ARG A 121 -7.46 2.49 5.67
N THR A 122 -7.19 2.14 6.92
CA THR A 122 -5.83 2.13 7.47
C THR A 122 -4.92 1.12 6.78
N HIS A 123 -5.41 -0.12 6.61
CA HIS A 123 -4.66 -1.15 5.91
C HIS A 123 -4.47 -0.80 4.43
N GLU A 124 -5.44 -0.17 3.79
CA GLU A 124 -5.29 0.33 2.42
C GLU A 124 -4.13 1.32 2.29
N MET A 125 -4.07 2.34 3.16
CA MET A 125 -3.01 3.35 3.13
C MET A 125 -1.64 2.73 3.38
N PHE A 126 -1.54 1.87 4.39
CA PHE A 126 -0.32 1.11 4.68
C PHE A 126 0.14 0.28 3.47
N ILE A 127 -0.76 -0.49 2.86
CA ILE A 127 -0.42 -1.32 1.70
C ILE A 127 0.05 -0.45 0.54
N ARG A 128 -0.66 0.65 0.23
CA ARG A 128 -0.31 1.52 -0.90
C ARG A 128 1.06 2.17 -0.74
N GLN A 129 1.47 2.52 0.48
CA GLN A 129 2.81 3.06 0.76
C GLN A 129 3.93 2.04 0.51
N GLN A 130 3.64 0.74 0.60
CA GLN A 130 4.61 -0.34 0.45
C GLN A 130 4.68 -0.92 -0.96
N ILE A 131 3.81 -0.48 -1.88
CA ILE A 131 3.81 -0.95 -3.27
C ILE A 131 4.99 -0.34 -4.01
N TYR A 132 5.63 -1.17 -4.84
CA TYR A 132 6.69 -0.73 -5.75
C TYR A 132 6.21 0.40 -6.68
N SER A 133 6.88 1.55 -6.57
CA SER A 133 6.74 2.67 -7.50
C SER A 133 7.58 2.43 -8.76
N VAL A 134 7.05 2.85 -9.92
CA VAL A 134 7.78 2.81 -11.19
C VAL A 134 8.50 4.13 -11.47
N GLU A 135 8.31 5.12 -10.60
CA GLU A 135 8.95 6.44 -10.71
C GLU A 135 10.42 6.35 -10.27
N TYR A 136 11.25 7.25 -10.79
CA TYR A 136 12.66 7.30 -10.40
C TYR A 136 12.81 7.87 -8.99
N ASP A 137 13.60 7.20 -8.17
CA ASP A 137 13.99 7.70 -6.85
C ASP A 137 15.12 8.73 -6.97
N GLU A 138 15.10 9.75 -6.12
CA GLU A 138 16.22 10.68 -5.98
C GLU A 138 17.40 9.97 -5.30
N LEU A 139 18.52 9.90 -6.01
CA LEU A 139 19.75 9.25 -5.51
C LEU A 139 20.69 10.23 -4.78
N ILE A 140 20.41 11.53 -4.86
CA ILE A 140 21.21 12.58 -4.22
C ILE A 140 20.59 12.92 -2.88
N ASN A 141 21.43 13.05 -1.85
CA ASN A 141 20.98 13.41 -0.51
C ASN A 141 20.26 14.77 -0.51
N LYS A 142 19.07 14.81 0.09
CA LYS A 142 18.36 16.05 0.36
C LYS A 142 19.10 16.84 1.44
N THR A 143 19.55 18.04 1.10
CA THR A 143 20.14 18.96 2.08
C THR A 143 19.03 19.75 2.77
N TYR A 144 19.20 20.00 4.07
CA TYR A 144 18.30 20.85 4.84
C TYR A 144 19.13 21.70 5.81
N SER A 145 18.67 22.92 6.06
CA SER A 145 19.38 23.90 6.88
C SER A 145 19.02 23.71 8.36
N TRP A 146 20.02 23.69 9.23
CA TRP A 146 19.81 23.83 10.67
C TRP A 146 19.58 25.30 11.05
N PRO A 147 19.05 25.61 12.25
CA PRO A 147 19.03 26.98 12.75
C PRO A 147 20.44 27.60 12.70
N THR A 148 20.56 28.85 12.27
CA THR A 148 21.85 29.49 11.97
C THR A 148 22.83 29.49 13.14
N LYS A 149 22.33 29.50 14.39
CA LYS A 149 23.15 29.41 15.60
C LYS A 149 23.89 28.08 15.72
N ASP A 150 23.25 26.99 15.28
CA ASP A 150 23.74 25.62 15.40
C ASP A 150 24.57 25.19 14.16
N MET A 151 24.57 26.00 13.10
CA MET A 151 25.43 25.79 11.91
C MET A 151 26.84 26.36 12.09
N LYS A 152 27.08 27.15 13.15
CA LYS A 152 28.37 27.81 13.38
C LYS A 152 29.43 26.76 13.75
N HIS A 153 30.51 26.73 12.98
CA HIS A 153 31.72 26.00 13.34
C HIS A 153 32.56 26.80 14.33
N GLY A 154 33.31 26.09 15.17
CA GLY A 154 34.18 26.67 16.18
C GLY A 154 33.69 26.41 17.59
N PHE A 155 34.46 26.88 18.58
CA PHE A 155 34.10 26.69 19.98
C PHE A 155 32.88 27.53 20.33
N PRO A 156 31.88 26.97 21.03
CA PRO A 156 30.70 27.72 21.47
C PRO A 156 31.04 28.76 22.55
N VAL A 157 32.20 28.61 23.18
CA VAL A 157 32.75 29.48 24.20
C VAL A 157 34.14 29.96 23.78
N PRO A 158 34.54 31.19 24.16
CA PRO A 158 35.88 31.69 23.89
C PRO A 158 36.95 30.77 24.51
N VAL A 159 37.98 30.46 23.74
CA VAL A 159 39.16 29.69 24.17
C VAL A 159 40.41 30.55 24.05
N ILE A 160 41.36 30.34 24.96
CA ILE A 160 42.70 30.93 24.86
C ILE A 160 43.48 30.12 23.83
N GLU A 161 43.96 30.76 22.78
CA GLU A 161 44.78 30.12 21.75
C GLU A 161 46.13 29.68 22.34
N ARG A 162 46.61 28.50 21.93
CA ARG A 162 47.94 28.02 22.29
C ARG A 162 48.94 28.61 21.30
N THR A 163 49.94 29.32 21.79
CA THR A 163 51.06 29.80 20.98
C THR A 163 52.00 28.63 20.65
N SER A 164 52.52 28.61 19.42
CA SER A 164 53.54 27.66 19.01
C SER A 164 54.93 28.25 19.21
N MET A 165 55.96 27.39 19.22
CA MET A 165 57.33 27.79 19.50
C MET A 165 57.96 28.67 18.41
N ASP A 166 57.31 28.75 17.24
CA ASP A 166 57.71 29.58 16.09
C ASP A 166 57.04 30.97 16.11
N ASP A 167 56.20 31.26 17.11
CA ASP A 167 55.49 32.54 17.28
C ASP A 167 56.19 33.52 18.25
N GLU A 168 57.39 33.18 18.76
CA GLU A 168 58.29 34.04 19.57
C GLU A 168 59.50 34.54 18.77
#